data_AF-A0A954SUB0-F1
#
_entry.id   AF-A0A954SUB0-F1
#
_cell.length_a   1.000
_cell.length_b   1.000
_cell.length_c   1.000
_cell.angle_alpha   90.00
_cell.angle_beta   90.00
_cell.angle_gamma   90.00
#
_symmetry.space_group_name_H-M   'P 1'
#
loop_
_entity.id
_entity.type
_entity.pdbx_description
1 polymer ?
#
loop_
_entity_poly.entity_id
_entity_poly.type
_entity_poly.pdbx_seq_one_letter_code
_entity_poly.pdbx_strand_id
1 'polypeptide(L)'
;EADTVSIQANGAGSLISLSGDFKSVLHGGSSTVYLKTVGAGAVVQVHGTTSVTGGSDSDVLYFLASGTNGHVEPVGSVTFKGGSGDNVMYLSANSTGSKVVAHSDVTYTGGGGTDALYLQPIGTSAQTEVMGNLKMTGGENDNYLYLQAIGNSSIAKVDGDVSYSGGHEIDSVYLQPIGIGAKSEVGGKLTTQMGDGTNYEELQTIGSGAIVSVGGGVSYNGGLGDDHFYIHTVGPNSIATFSGPMDVHLGNGTNDLRTITNAATSSIIVTGETTFVGGNGVDDFDLSQGAGNQVKFNSNLFVSLLGGDDEITIRGLNVLGTATFDGGSGNNALINNGGHTFNIAPTFTGF
;
A
#
# COMPACT_ATOMS: atom_id res chain seq x y z
N GLU A 1 -32.96 -8.89 -3.01
CA GLU A 1 -32.56 -9.48 -4.30
C GLU A 1 -31.27 -8.79 -4.69
N ALA A 2 -30.36 -9.45 -5.39
CA ALA A 2 -29.11 -8.80 -5.80
C ALA A 2 -29.38 -7.64 -6.78
N ASP A 3 -28.79 -6.48 -6.51
CA ASP A 3 -28.83 -5.33 -7.40
C ASP A 3 -27.63 -5.36 -8.37
N THR A 4 -27.86 -5.03 -9.65
CA THR A 4 -26.79 -4.74 -10.59
C THR A 4 -27.02 -3.41 -11.27
N VAL A 5 -26.13 -2.45 -11.02
CA VAL A 5 -26.13 -1.13 -11.67
C VAL A 5 -24.93 -1.07 -12.61
N SER A 6 -25.13 -0.71 -13.88
CA SER A 6 -24.03 -0.69 -14.85
C SER A 6 -24.11 0.50 -15.79
N ILE A 7 -23.01 1.25 -15.85
CA ILE A 7 -22.71 2.27 -16.86
C ILE A 7 -21.54 1.75 -17.68
N GLN A 8 -21.77 1.50 -18.97
CA GLN A 8 -20.82 0.78 -19.80
C GLN A 8 -20.67 1.36 -21.20
N ALA A 9 -19.46 1.77 -21.55
CA ALA A 9 -19.09 2.20 -22.90
C ALA A 9 -18.48 1.01 -23.68
N ASN A 10 -19.24 0.45 -24.63
CA ASN A 10 -18.89 -0.79 -25.35
C ASN A 10 -18.29 -0.59 -26.74
N GLY A 11 -18.62 0.51 -27.41
CA GLY A 11 -18.14 0.78 -28.76
C GLY A 11 -16.72 1.33 -28.76
N ALA A 12 -15.95 1.05 -29.80
CA ALA A 12 -14.66 1.72 -29.99
C ALA A 12 -14.87 3.24 -30.06
N GLY A 13 -14.09 4.00 -29.30
CA GLY A 13 -14.20 5.47 -29.19
C GLY A 13 -15.51 5.97 -28.58
N SER A 14 -16.32 5.10 -27.98
CA SER A 14 -17.59 5.52 -27.35
C SER A 14 -17.33 6.36 -26.11
N LEU A 15 -18.11 7.42 -25.93
CA LEU A 15 -18.06 8.29 -24.74
C LEU A 15 -19.40 8.22 -24.02
N ILE A 16 -19.35 7.93 -22.72
CA ILE A 16 -20.45 8.20 -21.78
C ILE A 16 -19.97 9.27 -20.83
N SER A 17 -20.67 10.40 -20.80
CA SER A 17 -20.41 11.49 -19.87
C SER A 17 -21.67 11.76 -19.07
N LEU A 18 -21.63 11.49 -17.77
CA LEU A 18 -22.72 11.76 -16.84
C LEU A 18 -22.47 13.08 -16.13
N SER A 19 -23.44 13.99 -16.17
CA SER A 19 -23.41 15.24 -15.41
C SER A 19 -24.18 15.09 -14.10
N GLY A 20 -23.59 15.54 -13.00
CA GLY A 20 -24.17 15.48 -11.66
C GLY A 20 -23.69 14.28 -10.84
N ASP A 21 -24.17 14.21 -9.60
CA ASP A 21 -23.80 13.12 -8.70
C ASP A 21 -24.33 11.77 -9.19
N PHE A 22 -23.50 10.73 -9.12
CA PHE A 22 -23.94 9.34 -9.22
C PHE A 22 -24.11 8.77 -7.81
N LYS A 23 -25.35 8.42 -7.45
CA LYS A 23 -25.67 7.85 -6.13
C LYS A 23 -26.40 6.53 -6.30
N SER A 24 -25.92 5.49 -5.62
CA SER A 24 -26.56 4.18 -5.57
C SER A 24 -26.67 3.69 -4.14
N VAL A 25 -27.81 3.10 -3.80
CA VAL A 25 -28.03 2.38 -2.54
C VAL A 25 -28.48 0.99 -2.93
N LEU A 26 -27.70 -0.02 -2.54
CA LEU A 26 -27.93 -1.42 -2.87
C LEU A 26 -28.82 -2.05 -1.78
N HIS A 27 -29.82 -2.83 -2.17
CA HIS A 27 -30.84 -3.37 -1.27
C HIS A 27 -30.86 -4.89 -1.24
N GLY A 28 -30.18 -5.47 -0.23
CA GLY A 28 -30.13 -6.91 0.03
C GLY A 28 -29.43 -7.70 -1.09
N GLY A 29 -29.10 -8.97 -0.85
CA GLY A 29 -28.38 -9.80 -1.84
C GLY A 29 -26.96 -9.30 -2.13
N SER A 30 -26.13 -10.15 -2.72
CA SER A 30 -24.80 -9.74 -3.17
C SER A 30 -24.90 -8.87 -4.41
N SER A 31 -24.58 -7.58 -4.31
CA SER A 31 -24.86 -6.60 -5.37
C SER A 31 -23.60 -6.08 -6.04
N THR A 32 -23.74 -5.51 -7.24
CA THR A 32 -22.59 -4.99 -7.98
C THR A 32 -22.90 -3.71 -8.75
N VAL A 33 -21.99 -2.75 -8.68
CA VAL A 33 -22.02 -1.50 -9.45
C VAL A 33 -20.82 -1.47 -10.40
N TYR A 34 -21.07 -1.19 -11.67
CA TYR A 34 -20.05 -1.06 -12.72
C TYR A 34 -20.06 0.33 -13.33
N LEU A 35 -18.88 0.96 -13.39
CA LEU A 35 -18.54 2.06 -14.27
C LEU A 35 -17.37 1.58 -15.14
N LYS A 36 -17.65 1.19 -16.39
CA LYS A 36 -16.65 0.46 -17.17
C LYS A 36 -16.59 0.80 -18.65
N THR A 37 -15.41 0.66 -19.21
CA THR A 37 -15.18 0.72 -20.66
C THR A 37 -14.67 -0.62 -21.17
N VAL A 38 -15.27 -1.13 -22.25
CA VAL A 38 -14.82 -2.36 -22.93
C VAL A 38 -14.30 -2.08 -24.34
N GLY A 39 -14.85 -1.06 -25.02
CA GLY A 39 -14.39 -0.67 -26.35
C GLY A 39 -13.00 -0.03 -26.33
N ALA A 40 -12.22 -0.25 -27.38
CA ALA A 40 -10.92 0.42 -27.55
C ALA A 40 -11.11 1.94 -27.63
N GLY A 41 -10.37 2.72 -26.85
CA GLY A 41 -10.53 4.17 -26.78
C GLY A 41 -11.86 4.63 -26.18
N ALA A 42 -12.67 3.73 -25.61
CA ALA A 42 -13.92 4.12 -24.98
C ALA A 42 -13.66 4.85 -23.67
N VAL A 43 -14.58 5.75 -23.30
CA VAL A 43 -14.44 6.63 -22.14
C VAL A 43 -15.76 6.64 -21.36
N VAL A 44 -15.68 6.49 -20.04
CA VAL A 44 -16.76 6.78 -19.10
C VAL A 44 -16.30 7.89 -18.15
N GLN A 45 -17.01 9.01 -18.13
CA GLN A 45 -16.79 10.12 -17.22
C GLN A 45 -18.02 10.34 -16.35
N VAL A 46 -17.81 10.56 -15.05
CA VAL A 46 -18.86 10.98 -14.12
C VAL A 46 -18.45 12.30 -13.47
N HIS A 47 -19.18 13.36 -13.82
CA HIS A 47 -18.94 14.72 -13.34
C HIS A 47 -19.77 14.98 -12.10
N GLY A 48 -19.16 14.89 -10.92
CA GLY A 48 -19.85 15.04 -9.65
C GLY A 48 -19.39 13.97 -8.68
N THR A 49 -20.01 13.90 -7.51
CA THR A 49 -19.66 12.89 -6.52
C THR A 49 -20.20 11.51 -6.94
N THR A 50 -19.39 10.47 -6.80
CA THR A 50 -19.83 9.08 -6.91
C THR A 50 -19.96 8.50 -5.51
N SER A 51 -21.18 8.16 -5.08
CA SER A 51 -21.44 7.56 -3.77
C SER A 51 -22.22 6.26 -3.92
N VAL A 52 -21.68 5.17 -3.36
CA VAL A 52 -22.37 3.87 -3.29
C VAL A 52 -22.45 3.43 -1.84
N THR A 53 -23.64 3.00 -1.42
CA THR A 53 -23.86 2.38 -0.11
C THR A 53 -24.32 0.94 -0.32
N GLY A 54 -23.61 0.01 0.30
CA GLY A 54 -23.90 -1.42 0.30
C GLY A 54 -25.15 -1.80 1.10
N GLY A 55 -25.58 -3.04 0.88
CA GLY A 55 -26.74 -3.70 1.47
C GLY A 55 -26.37 -4.69 2.58
N SER A 56 -27.08 -5.81 2.65
CA SER A 56 -26.94 -6.80 3.74
C SER A 56 -25.91 -7.90 3.47
N ASP A 57 -25.45 -8.04 2.23
CA ASP A 57 -24.52 -9.10 1.82
C ASP A 57 -23.30 -8.48 1.12
N SER A 58 -22.52 -9.29 0.41
CA SER A 58 -21.31 -8.85 -0.29
C SER A 58 -21.57 -7.88 -1.44
N ASP A 59 -20.99 -6.69 -1.39
CA ASP A 59 -21.16 -5.68 -2.43
C ASP A 59 -19.86 -5.33 -3.14
N VAL A 60 -19.95 -5.08 -4.45
CA VAL A 60 -18.78 -4.74 -5.25
C VAL A 60 -18.97 -3.48 -6.09
N LEU A 61 -18.00 -2.56 -6.04
CA LEU A 61 -17.93 -1.38 -6.90
C LEU A 61 -16.72 -1.46 -7.84
N TYR A 62 -16.99 -1.44 -9.14
CA TYR A 62 -15.96 -1.44 -10.18
C TYR A 62 -15.89 -0.10 -10.92
N PHE A 63 -14.70 0.49 -10.94
CA PHE A 63 -14.22 1.40 -11.98
C PHE A 63 -13.24 0.63 -12.85
N LEU A 64 -13.67 0.23 -14.04
CA LEU A 64 -12.93 -0.75 -14.84
C LEU A 64 -12.70 -0.29 -16.28
N ALA A 65 -11.45 -0.06 -16.65
CA ALA A 65 -11.06 0.23 -18.02
C ALA A 65 -10.39 -0.97 -18.70
N SER A 66 -11.16 -1.80 -19.43
CA SER A 66 -10.67 -3.04 -20.05
C SER A 66 -10.47 -2.99 -21.57
N GLY A 67 -10.93 -1.95 -22.24
CA GLY A 67 -10.58 -1.69 -23.65
C GLY A 67 -9.16 -1.12 -23.78
N THR A 68 -8.43 -1.45 -24.85
CA THR A 68 -7.13 -0.83 -25.15
C THR A 68 -7.29 0.69 -25.23
N ASN A 69 -6.46 1.44 -24.50
CA ASN A 69 -6.59 2.89 -24.34
C ASN A 69 -8.00 3.33 -23.86
N GLY A 70 -8.74 2.49 -23.15
CA GLY A 70 -10.02 2.86 -22.53
C GLY A 70 -9.81 3.67 -21.26
N HIS A 71 -10.77 4.52 -20.89
CA HIS A 71 -10.67 5.43 -19.74
C HIS A 71 -11.93 5.41 -18.86
N VAL A 72 -11.76 5.26 -17.56
CA VAL A 72 -12.83 5.52 -16.58
C VAL A 72 -12.39 6.63 -15.65
N GLU A 73 -13.14 7.73 -15.62
CA GLU A 73 -12.76 8.96 -14.93
C GLU A 73 -13.91 9.46 -14.04
N PRO A 74 -13.99 9.01 -12.76
CA PRO A 74 -14.76 9.72 -11.76
C PRO A 74 -14.09 11.07 -11.48
N VAL A 75 -14.73 12.16 -11.92
CA VAL A 75 -14.14 13.50 -11.86
C VAL A 75 -14.31 14.14 -10.48
N GLY A 76 -15.39 13.82 -9.77
CA GLY A 76 -15.55 14.23 -8.37
C GLY A 76 -15.04 13.17 -7.39
N SER A 77 -15.32 13.39 -6.10
CA SER A 77 -14.94 12.44 -5.05
C SER A 77 -15.68 11.11 -5.19
N VAL A 78 -15.01 10.03 -4.84
CA VAL A 78 -15.58 8.68 -4.85
C VAL A 78 -15.73 8.18 -3.42
N THR A 79 -16.89 7.67 -3.08
CA THR A 79 -17.18 7.07 -1.78
C THR A 79 -17.88 5.74 -1.95
N PHE A 80 -17.34 4.69 -1.33
CA PHE A 80 -18.02 3.42 -1.16
C PHE A 80 -18.12 3.11 0.33
N LYS A 81 -19.33 2.80 0.79
CA LYS A 81 -19.60 2.29 2.13
C LYS A 81 -20.12 0.86 2.00
N GLY A 82 -19.37 -0.11 2.50
CA GLY A 82 -19.70 -1.53 2.51
C GLY A 82 -20.96 -1.86 3.32
N GLY A 83 -21.52 -3.02 3.01
CA GLY A 83 -22.64 -3.65 3.71
C GLY A 83 -22.19 -4.59 4.82
N SER A 84 -23.05 -5.49 5.30
CA SER A 84 -22.69 -6.45 6.36
C SER A 84 -21.93 -7.71 5.89
N GLY A 85 -21.78 -7.94 4.59
CA GLY A 85 -20.97 -9.04 4.04
C GLY A 85 -19.68 -8.54 3.40
N ASP A 86 -18.90 -9.45 2.80
CA ASP A 86 -17.60 -9.10 2.20
C ASP A 86 -17.72 -8.06 1.08
N ASN A 87 -17.10 -6.89 1.21
CA ASN A 87 -17.23 -5.84 0.19
C ASN A 87 -15.90 -5.56 -0.51
N VAL A 88 -16.01 -5.11 -1.77
CA VAL A 88 -14.82 -4.82 -2.56
C VAL A 88 -15.00 -3.59 -3.44
N MET A 89 -13.97 -2.75 -3.49
CA MET A 89 -13.85 -1.67 -4.46
C MET A 89 -12.65 -1.89 -5.37
N TYR A 90 -12.87 -1.76 -6.68
CA TYR A 90 -11.83 -1.85 -7.70
C TYR A 90 -11.72 -0.54 -8.48
N LEU A 91 -10.53 0.04 -8.51
CA LEU A 91 -10.08 1.04 -9.47
C LEU A 91 -9.01 0.37 -10.34
N SER A 92 -9.40 -0.09 -11.52
CA SER A 92 -8.61 -1.07 -12.25
C SER A 92 -8.61 -0.81 -13.76
N ALA A 93 -7.43 -0.52 -14.30
CA ALA A 93 -7.18 -0.44 -15.73
C ALA A 93 -6.58 -1.78 -16.21
N ASN A 94 -7.31 -2.54 -17.02
CA ASN A 94 -7.00 -3.95 -17.30
C ASN A 94 -6.58 -4.25 -18.74
N SER A 95 -6.02 -3.26 -19.44
CA SER A 95 -5.60 -3.40 -20.82
C SER A 95 -4.44 -2.49 -21.17
N THR A 96 -3.87 -2.69 -22.35
CA THR A 96 -2.73 -1.88 -22.79
C THR A 96 -3.14 -0.42 -22.93
N GLY A 97 -2.42 0.45 -22.21
CA GLY A 97 -2.64 1.89 -22.22
C GLY A 97 -3.98 2.35 -21.62
N SER A 98 -4.78 1.44 -21.04
CA SER A 98 -6.04 1.84 -20.40
C SER A 98 -5.78 2.58 -19.09
N LYS A 99 -6.74 3.41 -18.68
CA LYS A 99 -6.63 4.27 -17.52
C LYS A 99 -7.88 4.28 -16.64
N VAL A 100 -7.68 4.30 -15.34
CA VAL A 100 -8.70 4.71 -14.37
C VAL A 100 -8.14 5.87 -13.57
N VAL A 101 -8.78 7.04 -13.64
CA VAL A 101 -8.29 8.25 -12.97
C VAL A 101 -9.39 8.87 -12.13
N ALA A 102 -9.26 8.78 -10.80
CA ALA A 102 -10.08 9.55 -9.89
C ALA A 102 -9.45 10.92 -9.68
N HIS A 103 -10.14 11.98 -10.09
CA HIS A 103 -9.59 13.34 -10.06
C HIS A 103 -9.65 14.01 -8.68
N SER A 104 -10.20 13.32 -7.68
CA SER A 104 -10.40 13.81 -6.33
C SER A 104 -10.20 12.67 -5.33
N ASP A 105 -10.60 12.89 -4.08
CA ASP A 105 -10.46 11.93 -2.99
C ASP A 105 -11.28 10.65 -3.25
N VAL A 106 -10.69 9.51 -2.90
CA VAL A 106 -11.34 8.20 -2.90
C VAL A 106 -11.41 7.72 -1.46
N THR A 107 -12.63 7.45 -0.97
CA THR A 107 -12.88 6.94 0.37
C THR A 107 -13.63 5.62 0.30
N TYR A 108 -13.07 4.60 0.95
CA TYR A 108 -13.74 3.34 1.22
C TYR A 108 -13.92 3.16 2.72
N THR A 109 -15.13 2.79 3.12
CA THR A 109 -15.43 2.34 4.47
C THR A 109 -15.99 0.93 4.35
N GLY A 110 -15.30 -0.05 4.91
CA GLY A 110 -15.77 -1.42 5.02
C GLY A 110 -17.03 -1.53 5.86
N GLY A 111 -17.51 -2.74 6.04
CA GLY A 111 -18.66 -3.05 6.85
C GLY A 111 -18.43 -4.31 7.67
N GLY A 112 -19.34 -5.27 7.56
CA GLY A 112 -19.07 -6.60 8.11
C GLY A 112 -18.24 -7.43 7.13
N GLY A 113 -17.72 -8.56 7.59
CA GLY A 113 -17.00 -9.50 6.71
C GLY A 113 -15.62 -9.01 6.29
N THR A 114 -15.14 -9.56 5.17
CA THR A 114 -13.83 -9.27 4.57
C THR A 114 -13.93 -8.12 3.58
N ASP A 115 -13.16 -7.06 3.77
CA ASP A 115 -13.23 -5.84 2.97
C ASP A 115 -11.95 -5.57 2.17
N ALA A 116 -12.06 -5.09 0.93
CA ALA A 116 -10.88 -4.81 0.13
C ALA A 116 -11.01 -3.61 -0.83
N LEU A 117 -9.92 -2.86 -0.96
CA LEU A 117 -9.76 -1.78 -1.93
C LEU A 117 -8.56 -2.04 -2.84
N TYR A 118 -8.83 -2.13 -4.14
CA TYR A 118 -7.83 -2.39 -5.17
C TYR A 118 -7.63 -1.16 -6.04
N LEU A 119 -6.47 -0.51 -5.94
CA LEU A 119 -5.89 0.35 -6.96
C LEU A 119 -4.91 -0.50 -7.77
N GLN A 120 -5.45 -1.24 -8.73
CA GLN A 120 -4.72 -2.33 -9.37
C GLN A 120 -4.87 -2.28 -10.89
N PRO A 121 -4.00 -1.53 -11.59
CA PRO A 121 -3.90 -1.61 -13.04
C PRO A 121 -3.19 -2.91 -13.42
N ILE A 122 -3.79 -3.66 -14.34
CA ILE A 122 -3.31 -4.95 -14.84
C ILE A 122 -3.09 -4.86 -16.35
N GLY A 123 -1.84 -4.84 -16.79
CA GLY A 123 -1.51 -4.83 -18.23
C GLY A 123 -0.28 -4.02 -18.55
N THR A 124 0.14 -4.06 -19.82
CA THR A 124 1.30 -3.26 -20.26
C THR A 124 0.90 -1.79 -20.33
N SER A 125 1.61 -0.91 -19.64
CA SER A 125 1.34 0.54 -19.62
C SER A 125 -0.07 0.92 -19.14
N ALA A 126 -0.76 0.03 -18.40
CA ALA A 126 -2.02 0.36 -17.76
C ALA A 126 -1.80 1.29 -16.56
N GLN A 127 -2.73 2.20 -16.30
CA GLN A 127 -2.59 3.19 -15.23
C GLN A 127 -3.85 3.29 -14.37
N THR A 128 -3.69 3.24 -13.06
CA THR A 128 -4.71 3.65 -12.09
C THR A 128 -4.15 4.79 -11.27
N GLU A 129 -4.86 5.92 -11.20
CA GLU A 129 -4.41 7.11 -10.48
C GLU A 129 -5.53 7.70 -9.63
N VAL A 130 -5.18 8.14 -8.42
CA VAL A 130 -6.00 8.99 -7.57
C VAL A 130 -5.27 10.32 -7.38
N MET A 131 -5.82 11.40 -7.91
CA MET A 131 -5.20 12.73 -7.85
C MET A 131 -5.37 13.41 -6.48
N GLY A 132 -6.34 12.95 -5.68
CA GLY A 132 -6.53 13.39 -4.30
C GLY A 132 -5.90 12.42 -3.30
N ASN A 133 -6.52 12.32 -2.13
CA ASN A 133 -6.18 11.36 -1.09
C ASN A 133 -6.90 10.02 -1.31
N LEU A 134 -6.27 8.95 -0.86
CA LEU A 134 -6.87 7.63 -0.79
C LEU A 134 -7.07 7.23 0.67
N LYS A 135 -8.31 6.94 1.06
CA LYS A 135 -8.64 6.50 2.41
C LYS A 135 -9.39 5.18 2.40
N MET A 136 -8.91 4.22 3.18
CA MET A 136 -9.64 3.02 3.54
C MET A 136 -9.80 2.96 5.06
N THR A 137 -11.02 2.69 5.51
CA THR A 137 -11.31 2.23 6.86
C THR A 137 -11.88 0.83 6.72
N GLY A 138 -11.20 -0.17 7.29
CA GLY A 138 -11.61 -1.58 7.28
C GLY A 138 -12.92 -1.81 8.02
N GLY A 139 -13.42 -3.04 7.87
CA GLY A 139 -14.60 -3.59 8.51
C GLY A 139 -14.28 -4.43 9.75
N GLU A 140 -15.14 -5.40 10.03
CA GLU A 140 -15.06 -6.25 11.22
C GLU A 140 -14.01 -7.38 11.13
N ASN A 141 -13.76 -7.97 9.95
CA ASN A 141 -12.82 -9.09 9.80
C ASN A 141 -11.61 -8.66 8.96
N ASP A 142 -11.03 -9.58 8.17
CA ASP A 142 -9.90 -9.34 7.29
C ASP A 142 -10.08 -8.14 6.34
N ASN A 143 -9.04 -7.31 6.20
CA ASN A 143 -9.07 -6.09 5.42
C ASN A 143 -7.83 -5.91 4.56
N TYR A 144 -8.03 -5.45 3.32
CA TYR A 144 -6.95 -5.36 2.36
C TYR A 144 -6.94 -4.05 1.56
N LEU A 145 -5.79 -3.37 1.56
CA LEU A 145 -5.51 -2.24 0.68
C LEU A 145 -4.40 -2.60 -0.30
N TYR A 146 -4.73 -2.62 -1.59
CA TYR A 146 -3.81 -2.94 -2.66
C TYR A 146 -3.54 -1.71 -3.53
N LEU A 147 -2.30 -1.20 -3.49
CA LEU A 147 -1.75 -0.26 -4.46
C LEU A 147 -0.73 -1.02 -5.31
N GLN A 148 -1.22 -1.77 -6.29
CA GLN A 148 -0.42 -2.76 -7.00
C GLN A 148 -0.47 -2.58 -8.51
N ALA A 149 0.63 -2.11 -9.09
CA ALA A 149 0.77 -2.09 -10.55
C ALA A 149 1.21 -3.45 -11.07
N ILE A 150 0.34 -4.17 -11.79
CA ILE A 150 0.65 -5.50 -12.32
C ILE A 150 0.83 -5.42 -13.84
N GLY A 151 1.97 -5.87 -14.35
CA GLY A 151 2.33 -5.80 -15.76
C GLY A 151 3.49 -4.84 -16.05
N ASN A 152 4.01 -4.90 -17.28
CA ASN A 152 5.18 -4.10 -17.64
C ASN A 152 4.82 -2.62 -17.75
N SER A 153 5.57 -1.77 -17.05
CA SER A 153 5.39 -0.31 -17.05
C SER A 153 3.97 0.14 -16.66
N SER A 154 3.22 -0.69 -15.92
CA SER A 154 1.96 -0.25 -15.31
C SER A 154 2.23 0.66 -14.12
N ILE A 155 1.26 1.49 -13.77
CA ILE A 155 1.41 2.52 -12.74
C ILE A 155 0.16 2.58 -11.86
N ALA A 156 0.30 2.27 -10.58
CA ALA A 156 -0.68 2.52 -9.53
C ALA A 156 -0.19 3.74 -8.73
N LYS A 157 -0.97 4.82 -8.70
CA LYS A 157 -0.51 6.09 -8.14
C LYS A 157 -1.57 6.79 -7.31
N VAL A 158 -1.13 7.39 -6.21
CA VAL A 158 -1.90 8.37 -5.43
C VAL A 158 -1.06 9.64 -5.33
N ASP A 159 -1.59 10.78 -5.76
CA ASP A 159 -0.86 12.07 -5.69
C ASP A 159 -0.83 12.62 -4.25
N GLY A 160 -1.93 12.45 -3.51
CA GLY A 160 -2.05 12.87 -2.12
C GLY A 160 -1.59 11.82 -1.12
N ASP A 161 -2.18 11.89 0.07
CA ASP A 161 -1.92 10.95 1.16
C ASP A 161 -2.68 9.64 0.96
N VAL A 162 -2.09 8.55 1.45
CA VAL A 162 -2.77 7.26 1.63
C VAL A 162 -2.96 7.02 3.12
N SER A 163 -4.20 6.82 3.55
CA SER A 163 -4.52 6.47 4.93
C SER A 163 -5.30 5.18 5.00
N TYR A 164 -4.80 4.23 5.80
CA TYR A 164 -5.46 2.99 6.14
C TYR A 164 -5.73 2.93 7.64
N SER A 165 -6.95 2.52 8.00
CA SER A 165 -7.30 2.11 9.36
C SER A 165 -7.88 0.70 9.28
N GLY A 166 -7.25 -0.24 9.97
CA GLY A 166 -7.62 -1.65 9.99
C GLY A 166 -8.82 -1.96 10.89
N GLY A 167 -9.15 -3.25 10.93
CA GLY A 167 -10.29 -3.83 11.62
C GLY A 167 -9.86 -4.85 12.68
N HIS A 168 -10.37 -6.07 12.59
CA HIS A 168 -9.91 -7.19 13.41
C HIS A 168 -9.32 -8.30 12.52
N GLU A 169 -8.67 -9.28 13.14
CA GLU A 169 -8.12 -10.49 12.52
C GLU A 169 -6.90 -10.26 11.62
N ILE A 170 -7.05 -9.88 10.35
CA ILE A 170 -5.94 -9.67 9.42
C ILE A 170 -6.07 -8.35 8.69
N ASP A 171 -5.14 -7.43 8.91
CA ASP A 171 -5.02 -6.23 8.11
C ASP A 171 -3.82 -6.31 7.17
N SER A 172 -3.99 -5.90 5.92
CA SER A 172 -2.88 -5.93 4.96
C SER A 172 -2.87 -4.73 4.01
N VAL A 173 -1.71 -4.08 3.91
CA VAL A 173 -1.46 -2.96 2.99
C VAL A 173 -0.30 -3.31 2.08
N TYR A 174 -0.53 -3.27 0.77
CA TYR A 174 0.46 -3.61 -0.23
C TYR A 174 0.72 -2.43 -1.17
N LEU A 175 1.95 -1.92 -1.17
CA LEU A 175 2.47 -1.08 -2.26
C LEU A 175 3.44 -1.93 -3.06
N GLN A 176 2.93 -2.56 -4.11
CA GLN A 176 3.65 -3.63 -4.80
C GLN A 176 3.54 -3.55 -6.32
N PRO A 177 4.51 -2.93 -7.02
CA PRO A 177 4.65 -3.06 -8.46
C PRO A 177 5.19 -4.44 -8.82
N ILE A 178 4.49 -5.14 -9.72
CA ILE A 178 4.80 -6.46 -10.23
C ILE A 178 4.97 -6.39 -11.74
N GLY A 179 6.21 -6.30 -12.22
CA GLY A 179 6.53 -6.25 -13.65
C GLY A 179 7.77 -5.42 -13.97
N ILE A 180 8.20 -5.45 -15.23
CA ILE A 180 9.36 -4.67 -15.67
C ILE A 180 8.98 -3.19 -15.72
N GLY A 181 9.65 -2.35 -14.94
CA GLY A 181 9.38 -0.91 -14.88
C GLY A 181 8.02 -0.53 -14.30
N ALA A 182 7.32 -1.47 -13.64
CA ALA A 182 6.06 -1.20 -12.97
C ALA A 182 6.27 -0.26 -11.78
N LYS A 183 5.24 0.52 -11.41
CA LYS A 183 5.36 1.51 -10.33
C LYS A 183 4.15 1.53 -9.40
N SER A 184 4.41 1.56 -8.10
CA SER A 184 3.41 1.93 -7.09
C SER A 184 3.90 3.17 -6.34
N GLU A 185 3.18 4.28 -6.45
CA GLU A 185 3.63 5.59 -6.00
C GLU A 185 2.59 6.26 -5.09
N VAL A 186 3.06 6.82 -3.97
CA VAL A 186 2.30 7.71 -3.09
C VAL A 186 3.03 9.05 -3.03
N GLY A 187 2.41 10.11 -3.54
CA GLY A 187 3.00 11.44 -3.58
C GLY A 187 3.04 12.12 -2.22
N GLY A 188 2.05 11.86 -1.38
CA GLY A 188 1.97 12.31 0.01
C GLY A 188 2.52 11.28 1.00
N LYS A 189 1.98 11.32 2.22
CA LYS A 189 2.31 10.40 3.31
C LYS A 189 1.54 9.09 3.17
N LEU A 190 2.20 7.97 3.47
CA LEU A 190 1.55 6.69 3.74
C LEU A 190 1.35 6.55 5.26
N THR A 191 0.10 6.46 5.70
CA THR A 191 -0.24 6.24 7.11
C THR A 191 -1.08 4.99 7.24
N THR A 192 -0.61 4.03 8.03
CA THR A 192 -1.30 2.79 8.32
C THR A 192 -1.48 2.66 9.84
N GLN A 193 -2.72 2.52 10.25
CA GLN A 193 -3.09 2.19 11.61
C GLN A 193 -3.78 0.83 11.52
N MET A 194 -3.04 -0.22 11.86
CA MET A 194 -3.57 -1.57 11.86
C MET A 194 -4.44 -1.79 13.10
N GLY A 195 -5.28 -2.82 13.03
CA GLY A 195 -6.25 -3.20 14.03
C GLY A 195 -5.69 -4.13 15.10
N ASP A 196 -6.49 -5.13 15.47
CA ASP A 196 -5.99 -6.27 16.23
C ASP A 196 -5.77 -7.50 15.32
N GLY A 197 -4.91 -8.42 15.76
CA GLY A 197 -4.67 -9.68 15.07
C GLY A 197 -3.30 -9.76 14.40
N THR A 198 -3.24 -10.20 13.13
CA THR A 198 -1.99 -10.33 12.38
C THR A 198 -1.95 -9.31 11.25
N ASN A 199 -1.01 -8.38 11.29
CA ASN A 199 -1.02 -7.23 10.41
C ASN A 199 0.19 -7.21 9.47
N TYR A 200 -0.02 -6.81 8.22
CA TYR A 200 1.01 -6.77 7.20
C TYR A 200 1.05 -5.40 6.51
N GLU A 201 2.21 -4.76 6.49
CA GLU A 201 2.52 -3.72 5.49
C GLU A 201 3.70 -4.16 4.64
N GLU A 202 3.46 -4.30 3.34
CA GLU A 202 4.49 -4.71 2.40
C GLU A 202 4.72 -3.64 1.31
N LEU A 203 5.90 -3.05 1.36
CA LEU A 203 6.41 -2.06 0.41
C LEU A 203 7.45 -2.76 -0.46
N GLN A 204 6.99 -3.46 -1.51
CA GLN A 204 7.82 -4.39 -2.24
C GLN A 204 7.85 -4.16 -3.74
N THR A 205 9.04 -4.13 -4.34
CA THR A 205 9.15 -4.20 -5.80
C THR A 205 9.35 -5.63 -6.27
N ILE A 206 8.57 -6.10 -7.26
CA ILE A 206 8.78 -7.38 -7.95
C ILE A 206 9.01 -7.13 -9.44
N GLY A 207 10.22 -7.34 -9.92
CA GLY A 207 10.57 -7.21 -11.33
C GLY A 207 11.72 -6.22 -11.57
N SER A 208 12.29 -6.28 -12.77
CA SER A 208 13.42 -5.41 -13.10
C SER A 208 12.97 -3.96 -13.28
N GLY A 209 13.66 -3.02 -12.64
CA GLY A 209 13.34 -1.60 -12.74
C GLY A 209 12.01 -1.20 -12.10
N ALA A 210 11.37 -2.09 -11.33
CA ALA A 210 10.15 -1.78 -10.61
C ALA A 210 10.43 -0.74 -9.50
N ILE A 211 9.44 0.13 -9.23
CA ILE A 211 9.61 1.29 -8.34
C ILE A 211 8.49 1.37 -7.30
N VAL A 212 8.86 1.37 -6.02
CA VAL A 212 8.01 1.83 -4.92
C VAL A 212 8.48 3.20 -4.49
N SER A 213 7.57 4.17 -4.35
CA SER A 213 7.93 5.47 -3.80
C SER A 213 6.86 6.05 -2.89
N VAL A 214 7.28 6.62 -1.76
CA VAL A 214 6.41 7.40 -0.85
C VAL A 214 7.04 8.77 -0.62
N GLY A 215 6.28 9.83 -0.87
CA GLY A 215 6.77 11.20 -0.96
C GLY A 215 6.84 11.96 0.38
N GLY A 216 5.82 11.79 1.22
CA GLY A 216 5.59 12.55 2.46
C GLY A 216 5.95 11.82 3.75
N GLY A 217 6.47 10.61 3.66
CA GLY A 217 6.88 9.77 4.78
C GLY A 217 6.01 8.53 4.94
N VAL A 218 6.46 7.62 5.79
CA VAL A 218 5.76 6.38 6.15
C VAL A 218 5.50 6.41 7.64
N SER A 219 4.26 6.10 8.03
CA SER A 219 3.85 5.99 9.43
C SER A 219 3.05 4.72 9.58
N TYR A 220 3.62 3.72 10.25
CA TYR A 220 2.94 2.47 10.54
C TYR A 220 2.78 2.30 12.04
N ASN A 221 1.58 1.91 12.45
CA ASN A 221 1.24 1.49 13.79
C ASN A 221 0.54 0.13 13.69
N GLY A 222 1.21 -0.91 14.16
CA GLY A 222 0.73 -2.29 14.09
C GLY A 222 -0.43 -2.61 15.05
N GLY A 223 -0.63 -1.81 16.10
CA GLY A 223 -1.77 -2.02 17.00
C GLY A 223 -1.55 -3.17 17.97
N LEU A 224 -2.47 -4.15 17.97
CA LEU A 224 -2.42 -5.32 18.86
C LEU A 224 -2.20 -6.59 18.06
N GLY A 225 -1.34 -7.49 18.55
CA GLY A 225 -1.08 -8.77 17.90
C GLY A 225 0.18 -8.73 17.04
N ASP A 226 0.33 -9.71 16.14
CA ASP A 226 1.58 -9.98 15.43
C ASP A 226 1.72 -9.03 14.23
N ASP A 227 2.74 -8.16 14.28
CA ASP A 227 2.91 -7.10 13.31
C ASP A 227 4.09 -7.34 12.37
N HIS A 228 3.81 -7.24 11.08
CA HIS A 228 4.78 -7.46 10.02
C HIS A 228 4.95 -6.21 9.15
N PHE A 229 6.17 -5.68 9.11
CA PHE A 229 6.53 -4.56 8.23
C PHE A 229 7.70 -4.92 7.32
N TYR A 230 7.46 -4.85 6.00
CA TYR A 230 8.40 -5.26 4.97
C TYR A 230 8.72 -4.13 4.00
N ILE A 231 10.02 -3.90 3.77
CA ILE A 231 10.50 -3.10 2.63
C ILE A 231 11.46 -3.97 1.83
N HIS A 232 10.98 -4.48 0.70
CA HIS A 232 11.70 -5.48 -0.08
C HIS A 232 11.92 -5.03 -1.52
N THR A 233 13.12 -5.24 -2.04
CA THR A 233 13.37 -5.08 -3.48
C THR A 233 13.75 -6.41 -4.11
N VAL A 234 12.89 -6.92 -5.00
CA VAL A 234 13.05 -8.18 -5.70
C VAL A 234 13.17 -7.92 -7.20
N GLY A 235 14.40 -7.79 -7.69
CA GLY A 235 14.68 -7.73 -9.12
C GLY A 235 15.73 -6.68 -9.48
N PRO A 236 16.49 -6.91 -10.57
CA PRO A 236 17.59 -6.05 -10.98
C PRO A 236 17.15 -4.62 -11.24
N ASN A 237 17.89 -3.65 -10.69
CA ASN A 237 17.68 -2.22 -10.85
C ASN A 237 16.33 -1.72 -10.30
N SER A 238 15.68 -2.48 -9.42
CA SER A 238 14.50 -1.99 -8.71
C SER A 238 14.86 -0.97 -7.64
N ILE A 239 13.91 -0.10 -7.30
CA ILE A 239 14.13 1.03 -6.40
C ILE A 239 12.94 1.17 -5.45
N ALA A 240 13.23 1.26 -4.15
CA ALA A 240 12.29 1.75 -3.16
C ALA A 240 12.81 3.09 -2.58
N THR A 241 12.04 4.16 -2.70
CA THR A 241 12.41 5.48 -2.16
C THR A 241 11.35 6.03 -1.22
N PHE A 242 11.81 6.49 -0.05
CA PHE A 242 10.96 7.08 0.97
C PHE A 242 11.49 8.48 1.29
N SER A 243 10.78 9.50 0.85
CA SER A 243 11.04 10.88 1.25
C SER A 243 10.17 11.27 2.43
N GLY A 244 10.74 12.05 3.34
CA GLY A 244 10.12 12.33 4.64
C GLY A 244 10.44 11.29 5.71
N PRO A 245 9.94 11.51 6.94
CA PRO A 245 10.16 10.61 8.07
C PRO A 245 9.58 9.22 7.84
N MET A 246 10.22 8.21 8.44
CA MET A 246 9.71 6.85 8.50
C MET A 246 9.58 6.47 9.97
N ASP A 247 8.36 6.47 10.47
CA ASP A 247 8.06 6.11 11.86
C ASP A 247 7.26 4.82 11.86
N VAL A 248 7.84 3.76 12.40
CA VAL A 248 7.14 2.47 12.44
C VAL A 248 7.18 1.90 13.85
N HIS A 249 6.00 1.79 14.44
CA HIS A 249 5.77 1.17 15.72
C HIS A 249 5.11 -0.19 15.47
N LEU A 250 5.86 -1.25 15.75
CA LEU A 250 5.31 -2.58 15.91
C LEU A 250 4.59 -2.59 17.27
N GLY A 251 3.47 -3.29 17.38
CA GLY A 251 2.50 -3.16 18.46
C GLY A 251 3.04 -3.45 19.85
N ASN A 252 2.15 -3.54 20.85
CA ASN A 252 2.58 -3.61 22.26
C ASN A 252 2.44 -5.01 22.91
N GLY A 253 2.15 -6.06 22.13
CA GLY A 253 1.57 -7.29 22.67
C GLY A 253 2.24 -8.63 22.34
N THR A 254 2.82 -8.81 21.16
CA THR A 254 3.28 -10.13 20.70
C THR A 254 4.56 -10.03 19.86
N ASN A 255 4.88 -11.06 19.07
CA ASN A 255 6.14 -11.16 18.36
C ASN A 255 6.03 -10.42 17.03
N ASP A 256 6.85 -9.39 16.86
CA ASP A 256 6.81 -8.60 15.65
C ASP A 256 8.01 -8.88 14.76
N LEU A 257 7.78 -8.83 13.45
CA LEU A 257 8.84 -9.07 12.46
C LEU A 257 8.97 -7.86 11.55
N ARG A 258 10.20 -7.39 11.44
CA ARG A 258 10.56 -6.40 10.44
C ARG A 258 11.70 -6.87 9.57
N THR A 259 11.52 -6.64 8.27
CA THR A 259 12.58 -6.92 7.32
C THR A 259 12.70 -5.81 6.28
N ILE A 260 13.91 -5.23 6.20
CA ILE A 260 14.33 -4.37 5.11
C ILE A 260 15.41 -5.12 4.35
N THR A 261 15.00 -5.79 3.28
CA THR A 261 15.89 -6.59 2.44
C THR A 261 15.96 -6.08 1.02
N ASN A 262 17.18 -6.13 0.49
CA ASN A 262 17.45 -5.73 -0.87
C ASN A 262 18.11 -6.90 -1.61
N ALA A 263 17.51 -7.34 -2.72
CA ALA A 263 17.97 -8.44 -3.56
C ALA A 263 18.17 -8.00 -5.03
N ALA A 264 19.25 -8.48 -5.66
CA ALA A 264 19.57 -8.26 -7.08
C ALA A 264 19.79 -6.79 -7.50
N THR A 265 20.99 -6.23 -7.27
CA THR A 265 21.44 -4.89 -7.70
C THR A 265 20.35 -3.81 -7.64
N SER A 266 19.67 -3.68 -6.51
CA SER A 266 18.59 -2.71 -6.30
C SER A 266 18.94 -1.75 -5.18
N SER A 267 18.07 -0.77 -4.93
CA SER A 267 18.30 0.27 -3.91
C SER A 267 17.07 0.54 -3.07
N ILE A 268 17.29 0.60 -1.75
CA ILE A 268 16.33 1.13 -0.78
C ILE A 268 16.94 2.41 -0.22
N ILE A 269 16.22 3.53 -0.35
CA ILE A 269 16.70 4.84 0.04
C ILE A 269 15.65 5.52 0.92
N VAL A 270 16.02 5.83 2.16
CA VAL A 270 15.21 6.60 3.10
C VAL A 270 15.90 7.93 3.37
N THR A 271 15.18 9.04 3.29
CA THR A 271 15.79 10.38 3.37
C THR A 271 15.39 11.22 4.58
N GLY A 272 14.24 10.98 5.20
CA GLY A 272 13.89 11.59 6.48
C GLY A 272 14.30 10.70 7.65
N GLU A 273 14.20 11.25 8.86
CA GLU A 273 14.51 10.50 10.09
C GLU A 273 13.72 9.21 10.15
N THR A 274 14.39 8.14 10.54
CA THR A 274 13.78 6.81 10.62
C THR A 274 13.76 6.35 12.06
N THR A 275 12.58 6.03 12.55
CA THR A 275 12.34 5.48 13.87
C THR A 275 11.66 4.13 13.75
N PHE A 276 12.25 3.13 14.38
CA PHE A 276 11.69 1.81 14.53
C PHE A 276 11.52 1.53 16.01
N VAL A 277 10.29 1.24 16.43
CA VAL A 277 9.95 0.89 17.80
C VAL A 277 9.33 -0.50 17.78
N GLY A 278 9.89 -1.41 18.57
CA GLY A 278 9.35 -2.74 18.85
C GLY A 278 8.35 -2.73 19.99
N GLY A 279 7.82 -3.90 20.30
CA GLY A 279 6.85 -4.16 21.35
C GLY A 279 7.46 -4.62 22.67
N ASN A 280 6.64 -5.31 23.47
CA ASN A 280 7.09 -6.02 24.67
C ASN A 280 7.30 -7.55 24.43
N GLY A 281 7.11 -8.00 23.19
CA GLY A 281 7.21 -9.41 22.79
C GLY A 281 8.61 -9.76 22.30
N VAL A 282 8.76 -10.83 21.52
CA VAL A 282 10.04 -11.14 20.86
C VAL A 282 10.05 -10.51 19.49
N ASP A 283 10.87 -9.48 19.32
CA ASP A 283 10.96 -8.74 18.07
C ASP A 283 12.20 -9.16 17.26
N ASP A 284 11.99 -9.42 15.96
CA ASP A 284 13.08 -9.66 15.00
C ASP A 284 13.17 -8.50 14.01
N PHE A 285 14.34 -7.87 13.98
CA PHE A 285 14.60 -6.71 13.16
C PHE A 285 15.81 -6.94 12.24
N ASP A 286 15.53 -7.23 10.95
CA ASP A 286 16.56 -7.44 9.93
C ASP A 286 16.72 -6.23 9.00
N LEU A 287 17.89 -5.59 9.06
CA LEU A 287 18.38 -4.62 8.08
C LEU A 287 19.51 -5.24 7.26
N SER A 288 19.15 -5.93 6.18
CA SER A 288 20.13 -6.64 5.37
C SER A 288 20.11 -6.23 3.90
N GLN A 289 21.30 -6.23 3.30
CA GLN A 289 21.46 -6.12 1.86
C GLN A 289 22.16 -7.35 1.29
N GLY A 290 21.71 -7.79 0.11
CA GLY A 290 22.45 -8.71 -0.74
C GLY A 290 23.75 -8.07 -1.28
N ALA A 291 24.65 -8.90 -1.80
CA ALA A 291 25.89 -8.39 -2.40
C ALA A 291 25.60 -7.47 -3.60
N GLY A 292 26.21 -6.27 -3.61
CA GLY A 292 26.03 -5.28 -4.68
C GLY A 292 24.78 -4.40 -4.54
N ASN A 293 24.07 -4.50 -3.42
CA ASN A 293 22.85 -3.75 -3.14
C ASN A 293 23.10 -2.55 -2.22
N GLN A 294 22.12 -1.65 -2.11
CA GLN A 294 22.18 -0.52 -1.19
C GLN A 294 20.93 -0.44 -0.34
N VAL A 295 21.09 -0.54 0.98
CA VAL A 295 20.11 -0.03 1.95
C VAL A 295 20.71 1.23 2.58
N LYS A 296 20.14 2.39 2.26
CA LYS A 296 20.72 3.70 2.60
C LYS A 296 19.73 4.58 3.37
N PHE A 297 20.17 5.03 4.54
CA PHE A 297 19.52 6.05 5.35
C PHE A 297 20.31 7.36 5.21
N ASN A 298 19.75 8.37 4.54
CA ASN A 298 20.40 9.67 4.34
C ASN A 298 20.23 10.63 5.54
N SER A 299 19.80 10.10 6.68
CA SER A 299 19.33 10.79 7.87
C SER A 299 19.67 9.96 9.12
N ASN A 300 19.10 10.33 10.27
CA ASN A 300 19.23 9.58 11.50
C ASN A 300 18.39 8.29 11.45
N LEU A 301 18.92 7.22 12.02
CA LEU A 301 18.26 5.94 12.21
C LEU A 301 18.21 5.61 13.71
N PHE A 302 17.01 5.39 14.22
CA PHE A 302 16.75 4.99 15.61
C PHE A 302 16.00 3.67 15.61
N VAL A 303 16.53 2.67 16.32
CA VAL A 303 15.88 1.39 16.57
C VAL A 303 15.80 1.20 18.07
N SER A 304 14.60 0.96 18.60
CA SER A 304 14.34 0.70 20.02
C SER A 304 13.39 -0.48 20.15
N LEU A 305 13.91 -1.62 20.58
CA LEU A 305 13.11 -2.80 20.94
C LEU A 305 12.86 -2.66 22.45
N LEU A 306 11.60 -2.52 22.87
CA LEU A 306 11.30 -1.98 24.21
C LEU A 306 11.60 -3.03 25.29
N GLY A 307 10.92 -4.18 25.23
CA GLY A 307 11.22 -5.30 26.10
C GLY A 307 10.93 -6.62 25.40
N GLY A 308 11.59 -7.68 25.83
CA GLY A 308 11.58 -8.91 25.05
C GLY A 308 12.95 -9.58 25.06
N ASP A 309 13.02 -10.79 24.51
CA ASP A 309 14.31 -11.37 24.12
C ASP A 309 14.45 -11.15 22.62
N ASP A 310 15.01 -9.99 22.23
CA ASP A 310 14.91 -9.48 20.86
C ASP A 310 16.16 -9.75 20.00
N GLU A 311 16.03 -9.65 18.68
CA GLU A 311 17.15 -9.77 17.75
C GLU A 311 17.23 -8.57 16.78
N ILE A 312 18.43 -7.99 16.66
CA ILE A 312 18.79 -7.06 15.58
C ILE A 312 19.83 -7.71 14.68
N THR A 313 19.46 -7.94 13.42
CA THR A 313 20.41 -8.29 12.37
C THR A 313 20.74 -7.07 11.51
N ILE A 314 22.04 -6.77 11.38
CA ILE A 314 22.54 -5.77 10.44
C ILE A 314 23.50 -6.41 9.44
N ARG A 315 23.27 -6.16 8.14
CA ARG A 315 24.22 -6.50 7.06
C ARG A 315 24.28 -5.42 5.97
N GLY A 316 25.47 -4.82 5.78
CA GLY A 316 25.76 -3.92 4.66
C GLY A 316 25.10 -2.53 4.68
N LEU A 317 24.49 -2.13 5.80
CA LEU A 317 23.83 -0.86 5.98
C LEU A 317 24.70 0.39 5.70
N ASN A 318 24.15 1.41 5.03
CA ASN A 318 24.75 2.73 4.89
C ASN A 318 23.90 3.79 5.61
N VAL A 319 24.44 4.43 6.65
CA VAL A 319 23.76 5.51 7.39
C VAL A 319 24.60 6.78 7.35
N LEU A 320 24.03 7.86 6.79
CA LEU A 320 24.70 9.16 6.69
C LEU A 320 24.59 10.00 7.97
N GLY A 321 23.51 9.84 8.74
CA GLY A 321 23.30 10.50 10.03
C GLY A 321 23.86 9.69 11.20
N THR A 322 23.26 9.88 12.38
CA THR A 322 23.52 9.01 13.54
C THR A 322 22.72 7.71 13.44
N ALA A 323 23.28 6.61 13.92
CA ALA A 323 22.56 5.36 14.09
C ALA A 323 22.56 4.97 15.58
N THR A 324 21.38 4.68 16.12
CA THR A 324 21.20 4.20 17.50
C THR A 324 20.40 2.92 17.46
N PHE A 325 20.89 1.90 18.15
CA PHE A 325 20.24 0.61 18.33
C PHE A 325 20.15 0.34 19.83
N ASP A 326 18.93 0.24 20.33
CA ASP A 326 18.63 -0.09 21.71
C ASP A 326 17.79 -1.37 21.75
N GLY A 327 18.33 -2.43 22.35
CA GLY A 327 17.60 -3.68 22.58
C GLY A 327 16.62 -3.59 23.75
N GLY A 328 16.65 -2.50 24.53
CA GLY A 328 15.75 -2.34 25.67
C GLY A 328 16.00 -3.38 26.77
N SER A 329 14.92 -3.93 27.34
CA SER A 329 15.01 -4.87 28.46
C SER A 329 14.83 -6.33 28.06
N GLY A 330 15.76 -7.20 28.47
CA GLY A 330 15.68 -8.65 28.29
C GLY A 330 17.02 -9.21 27.80
N ASN A 331 17.02 -10.40 27.20
CA ASN A 331 18.22 -11.01 26.63
C ASN A 331 18.26 -10.79 25.12
N ASN A 332 18.82 -9.67 24.70
CA ASN A 332 18.80 -9.28 23.30
C ASN A 332 20.06 -9.73 22.56
N ALA A 333 19.91 -10.00 21.27
CA ALA A 333 20.98 -10.39 20.37
C ALA A 333 21.24 -9.31 19.31
N LEU A 334 22.52 -9.01 19.08
CA LEU A 334 22.97 -8.19 17.96
C LEU A 334 23.82 -9.04 17.01
N ILE A 335 23.33 -9.26 15.79
CA ILE A 335 24.04 -9.96 14.74
C ILE A 335 24.59 -8.95 13.73
N ASN A 336 25.88 -8.64 13.88
CA ASN A 336 26.59 -7.74 12.96
C ASN A 336 27.39 -8.53 11.92
N ASN A 337 26.87 -8.56 10.69
CA ASN A 337 27.44 -9.32 9.57
C ASN A 337 28.33 -8.47 8.63
N GLY A 338 28.78 -7.29 9.07
CA GLY A 338 29.76 -6.48 8.35
C GLY A 338 29.26 -5.81 7.06
N GLY A 339 30.19 -5.14 6.37
CA GLY A 339 29.91 -4.43 5.11
C GLY A 339 29.22 -3.07 5.29
N HIS A 340 29.11 -2.58 6.53
CA HIS A 340 28.44 -1.33 6.87
C HIS A 340 29.30 -0.10 6.60
N THR A 341 28.65 1.02 6.32
CA THR A 341 29.27 2.35 6.32
C THR A 341 28.42 3.29 7.18
N PHE A 342 28.99 3.71 8.31
CA PHE A 342 28.38 4.71 9.18
C PHE A 342 29.23 5.98 9.12
N ASN A 343 28.61 7.13 8.84
CA ASN A 343 29.32 8.41 8.88
C ASN A 343 29.70 8.82 10.31
N ILE A 344 28.85 8.48 11.27
CA ILE A 344 29.07 8.66 12.70
C ILE A 344 29.01 7.28 13.35
N ALA A 345 29.90 7.00 14.31
CA ALA A 345 29.92 5.71 14.98
C ALA A 345 28.52 5.39 15.58
N PRO A 346 27.96 4.20 15.31
CA PRO A 346 26.67 3.82 15.86
C PRO A 346 26.75 3.62 17.37
N THR A 347 25.63 3.88 18.05
CA THR A 347 25.46 3.55 19.49
C THR A 347 24.68 2.25 19.61
N PHE A 348 25.17 1.34 20.45
CA PHE A 348 24.50 0.08 20.79
C PHE A 348 24.29 0.01 22.30
N THR A 349 23.06 -0.24 22.75
CA THR A 349 22.70 -0.42 24.17
C THR A 349 21.74 -1.61 24.30
N GLY A 350 21.74 -2.27 25.46
CA GLY A 350 20.78 -3.33 25.76
C GLY A 350 21.03 -4.68 25.08
N PHE A 351 22.25 -4.95 24.56
CA PHE A 351 22.68 -6.25 24.00
C PHE A 351 23.80 -6.88 24.84
#